data_AF-A0A174R8M7-F1
#
_entry.id   AF-A0A174R8M7-F1
#
_cell.length_a   1.000
_cell.length_b   1.000
_cell.length_c   1.000
_cell.angle_alpha   90.00
_cell.angle_beta   90.00
_cell.angle_gamma   90.00
#
_symmetry.space_group_name_H-M   'P 1'
#
loop_
_entity.id
_entity.type
_entity.pdbx_description
1 polymer ?
#
loop_
_entity_poly.entity_id
_entity_poly.type
_entity_poly.pdbx_seq_one_letter_code
_entity_poly.pdbx_strand_id
1 'polypeptide(L)' 'MNIELSKMQLIHLRNICKKGWGGYSKPSDDLEEMVKNGLLTKSAGPFGDVVYRPTDAGRSYINDFNNEQK' A
#
# COMPACT_ATOMS: atom_id res chain seq x y z
N MET A 1 -15.61 -5.28 -2.92
CA MET A 1 -14.94 -5.65 -1.65
C MET A 1 -14.95 -4.40 -0.79
N ASN A 2 -15.52 -4.45 0.42
CA ASN A 2 -15.55 -3.27 1.28
C ASN A 2 -14.27 -3.28 2.12
N ILE A 3 -13.20 -2.68 1.58
CA ILE A 3 -11.89 -2.66 2.24
C ILE A 3 -11.87 -1.41 3.13
N GLU A 4 -11.83 -1.61 4.44
CA GLU A 4 -11.69 -0.52 5.40
C GLU A 4 -10.25 -0.52 5.92
N LEU A 5 -9.50 0.53 5.60
CA LEU A 5 -8.10 0.67 6.01
C LEU A 5 -7.98 1.52 7.28
N SER A 6 -7.07 1.11 8.17
CA SER A 6 -6.68 1.92 9.31
C SER A 6 -6.03 3.24 8.86
N LYS A 7 -5.99 4.24 9.75
CA LYS A 7 -5.31 5.51 9.47
C LYS A 7 -3.85 5.31 9.04
N MET A 8 -3.15 4.34 9.65
CA MET A 8 -1.76 4.04 9.31
C MET A 8 -1.63 3.39 7.93
N GLN A 9 -2.51 2.45 7.60
CA GLN A 9 -2.56 1.84 6.27
C GLN A 9 -2.83 2.88 5.18
N LEU A 10 -3.75 3.82 5.40
CA LEU A 10 -4.01 4.92 4.48
C LEU A 10 -2.77 5.80 4.26
N ILE A 11 -2.04 6.15 5.31
CA ILE A 11 -0.80 6.93 5.21
C ILE A 11 0.24 6.16 4.40
N HIS A 12 0.44 4.88 4.69
CA HIS A 12 1.38 4.03 3.96
C HIS A 12 1.00 3.89 2.48
N LEU A 13 -0.24 3.54 2.19
CA LEU A 13 -0.73 3.36 0.82
C LEU A 13 -0.58 4.66 0.02
N ARG A 14 -0.94 5.81 0.59
CA ARG A 14 -0.76 7.12 -0.06
C ARG A 14 0.70 7.40 -0.40
N ASN A 15 1.62 7.15 0.54
CA ASN A 15 3.04 7.35 0.33
C ASN A 15 3.62 6.42 -0.73
N ILE A 16 3.24 5.14 -0.71
CA ILE A 16 3.67 4.14 -1.68
C ILE A 16 3.10 4.45 -3.07
N CYS A 17 1.81 4.79 -3.18
CA CYS A 17 1.19 5.19 -4.44
C CYS A 17 1.86 6.43 -5.05
N LYS A 18 2.22 7.42 -4.21
CA LYS A 18 2.92 8.64 -4.64
C LYS A 18 4.35 8.37 -5.12
N LYS A 19 5.11 7.53 -4.40
CA LYS A 19 6.50 7.19 -4.75
C LYS A 19 6.62 6.10 -5.82
N GLY A 20 5.57 5.30 -6.00
CA GLY A 20 5.55 4.09 -6.83
C GLY A 20 6.11 2.84 -6.13
N TRP A 21 6.66 2.97 -4.92
CA TRP A 21 7.19 1.85 -4.12
C TRP A 21 7.42 2.26 -2.65
N GLY A 22 7.62 1.27 -1.78
CA GLY A 22 8.13 1.45 -0.41
C GLY A 22 8.96 0.25 0.03
N GLY A 23 10.21 0.50 0.44
CA GLY A 23 11.12 -0.52 0.96
C GLY A 23 11.18 -0.51 2.48
N TYR A 24 11.17 -1.69 3.08
CA TYR A 24 11.15 -1.90 4.53
C TYR A 24 12.13 -3.00 4.92
N SER A 25 12.83 -2.84 6.04
CA SER A 25 13.78 -3.84 6.53
C SER A 25 13.11 -5.14 6.97
N LYS A 26 11.81 -5.09 7.31
CA LYS A 26 10.99 -6.24 7.70
C LYS A 26 9.57 -6.08 7.15
N PRO A 27 8.84 -7.19 6.94
CA PRO A 27 7.41 -7.14 6.67
C PRO A 27 6.65 -6.37 7.76
N SER A 28 5.58 -5.68 7.36
CA SER A 28 4.67 -4.97 8.28
C SER A 28 3.27 -5.54 8.13
N ASP A 29 2.63 -5.90 9.25
CA ASP A 29 1.28 -6.50 9.24
C ASP A 29 0.26 -5.63 8.50
N ASP A 30 0.33 -4.31 8.69
CA ASP A 30 -0.50 -3.32 7.99
C ASP A 30 -0.34 -3.42 6.46
N LEU A 31 0.89 -3.58 5.97
CA LEU A 31 1.20 -3.70 4.55
C LEU A 31 0.84 -5.08 4.00
N GLU A 32 1.05 -6.14 4.78
CA GLU A 32 0.67 -7.50 4.39
C GLU A 32 -0.84 -7.64 4.22
N GLU A 33 -1.64 -7.00 5.06
CA GLU A 33 -3.09 -6.95 4.88
C GLU A 33 -3.47 -6.25 3.57
N MET A 34 -2.81 -5.13 3.24
CA MET A 34 -3.03 -4.45 1.95
C MET A 34 -2.59 -5.29 0.75
N VAL A 35 -1.58 -6.16 0.91
CA VAL A 35 -1.21 -7.15 -0.12
C VAL A 35 -2.30 -8.21 -0.27
N LYS A 36 -2.83 -8.76 0.82
CA LYS A 36 -3.94 -9.73 0.79
C LYS A 36 -5.20 -9.15 0.14
N ASN A 37 -5.45 -7.86 0.35
CA ASN A 37 -6.56 -7.12 -0.24
C ASN A 37 -6.28 -6.66 -1.69
N GLY A 38 -5.14 -7.00 -2.27
CA GLY A 38 -4.79 -6.69 -3.66
C GLY A 38 -4.45 -5.23 -3.94
N LEU A 39 -4.24 -4.40 -2.91
CA LEU A 39 -3.88 -2.99 -3.04
C LEU A 39 -2.37 -2.80 -3.27
N LEU A 40 -1.56 -3.75 -2.78
CA LEU A 40 -0.11 -3.76 -2.94
C LEU A 40 0.37 -5.11 -3.47
N THR A 41 1.52 -5.11 -4.15
CA THR A 41 2.32 -6.31 -4.41
C THR A 41 3.56 -6.32 -3.53
N LYS A 42 4.03 -7.50 -3.13
CA LYS A 42 5.26 -7.69 -2.35
C LYS A 42 6.35 -8.38 -3.16
N SER A 43 7.58 -7.93 -3.00
CA SER A 43 8.79 -8.55 -3.57
C SER A 43 9.98 -8.42 -2.62
N ALA A 44 10.98 -9.29 -2.76
CA ALA A 44 12.25 -9.13 -2.08
C ALA A 44 13.08 -8.02 -2.74
N GLY A 45 13.67 -7.15 -1.93
CA GLY A 45 14.61 -6.14 -2.36
C GLY A 45 16.05 -6.67 -2.39
N PRO A 46 16.98 -5.92 -3.02
CA PRO A 46 18.36 -6.37 -3.26
C PRO A 46 19.20 -6.49 -1.98
N PHE A 47 18.75 -5.92 -0.84
CA PHE A 47 19.51 -5.91 0.41
C PHE A 47 18.83 -6.74 1.52
N GLY A 48 18.00 -7.72 1.15
CA GLY A 48 17.21 -8.50 2.09
C GLY A 48 16.02 -7.72 2.68
N ASP A 49 15.74 -6.54 2.12
CA ASP A 49 14.56 -5.74 2.40
C ASP A 49 13.32 -6.31 1.70
N VAL A 50 12.15 -5.81 2.09
CA VAL A 50 10.87 -6.11 1.48
C VAL A 50 10.37 -4.87 0.78
N VAL A 51 10.07 -5.01 -0.51
CA VAL A 51 9.60 -3.93 -1.36
C VAL A 51 8.13 -4.13 -1.68
N TYR A 52 7.32 -3.14 -1.31
CA TYR A 52 5.91 -3.05 -1.67
C TYR A 52 5.74 -2.08 -2.84
N ARG A 53 4.88 -2.45 -3.81
CA ARG A 53 4.50 -1.59 -4.94
C ARG A 53 2.98 -1.49 -5.05
N PRO A 54 2.44 -0.34 -5.46
CA PRO A 54 1.01 -0.17 -5.60
C PRO A 54 0.49 -0.93 -6.82
N THR A 55 -0.67 -1.57 -6.68
CA THR A 55 -1.45 -2.06 -7.81
C THR A 55 -2.32 -0.95 -8.40
N ASP A 56 -2.94 -1.20 -9.55
CA ASP A 56 -3.94 -0.29 -10.11
C ASP A 56 -5.13 -0.11 -9.16
N ALA A 57 -5.54 -1.19 -8.48
CA ALA A 57 -6.58 -1.12 -7.44
C ALA A 57 -6.16 -0.24 -6.25
N GLY A 58 -4.91 -0.38 -5.77
CA GLY A 58 -4.38 0.48 -4.69
C GLY A 58 -4.31 1.96 -5.07
N ARG A 59 -4.00 2.26 -6.34
CA ARG A 59 -4.03 3.63 -6.87
C ARG A 59 -5.47 4.17 -6.97
N SER A 60 -6.39 3.39 -7.49
CA SER A 60 -7.81 3.78 -7.57
C SER A 60 -8.36 4.07 -6.17
N TYR A 61 -8.15 3.16 -5.22
CA TYR A 61 -8.63 3.29 -3.85
C TYR A 61 -8.21 4.63 -3.21
N ILE A 62 -6.93 5.01 -3.31
CA ILE A 62 -6.46 6.29 -2.75
C ILE A 62 -7.00 7.50 -3.50
N ASN A 63 -7.18 7.40 -4.81
CA ASN A 63 -7.75 8.50 -5.59
C ASN A 63 -9.22 8.72 -5.22
N ASP A 64 -10.00 7.65 -5.12
CA ASP A 64 -11.41 7.68 -4.73
C ASP A 64 -11.53 8.23 -3.29
N PHE A 65 -10.75 7.70 -2.35
CA PHE A 65 -10.68 8.20 -0.98
C PHE A 65 -10.32 9.70 -0.90
N ASN A 66 -9.39 10.18 -1.71
CA ASN A 66 -9.02 11.60 -1.72
C ASN A 66 -10.13 12.49 -2.33
N ASN A 67 -10.95 11.97 -3.22
CA ASN A 67 -12.04 12.71 -3.86
C ASN A 67 -13.28 12.76 -2.97
N GLU A 68 -13.56 11.72 -2.17
CA GLU A 68 -14.63 11.71 -1.17
C GLU A 68 -14.40 12.69 -0.01
N GLN A 69 -13.14 13.05 0.25
CA GLN A 69 -12.75 13.97 1.32
C GLN A 69 -12.67 15.45 0.87
N LYS A 70 -13.05 15.75 -0.38
CA LYS A 70 -13.15 17.12 -0.91
C LYS A 70 -14.56 17.65 -0.78
#